data_AF-A0A3S4UZP4-F1
#
_entry.id   AF-A0A3S4UZP4-F1
#
_cell.length_a   1.000
_cell.length_b   1.000
_cell.length_c   1.000
_cell.angle_alpha   90.00
_cell.angle_beta   90.00
_cell.angle_gamma   90.00
#
_symmetry.space_group_name_H-M   'P 1'
#
loop_
_entity.id
_entity.type
_entity.pdbx_description
1 polymer ?
#
loop_
_entity_poly.entity_id
_entity_poly.type
_entity_poly.pdbx_seq_one_letter_code
_entity_poly.pdbx_strand_id
1 'polypeptide(L)'
;MDENNEIVFSQRIDNQNGYLTLPFNENQFKDFVSGLLGKPQTMTRRIVGSFNVYLKDLQNFHNLIDQRISQQNNGHLIQLRTKIFFSDQSSVMLSSYEELLTYNEVKPIESIGVKMSWSYLIQFADKTVPEKQEIELTIIASPYKSIIEDDDIPILYPSNGEFRILIQHTARSWASDIESLITNQIKSILQEEGKISKFIRKNSSEIGVISALIFFLGSIVGIYINTKNFNLSELEKVQKFTNLPSQNIDKKINFILNYVASNEQNFYFIKSLIFIVISLIGAIILGTWINNLANNRKLSFVVLTRKSVKTKEKMYVKSQRKTTWFFLSLVITIVCGIASNFLFKWLFS
;
A
#
# COMPACT_ATOMS: atom_id res chain seq x y z
N MET A 1 61.34 34.29 30.21
CA MET A 1 61.27 33.46 28.99
C MET A 1 60.53 32.20 29.41
N ASP A 2 59.23 32.19 29.16
CA ASP A 2 58.49 31.03 28.67
C ASP A 2 57.13 31.54 28.19
N GLU A 3 56.84 31.21 26.95
CA GLU A 3 55.82 31.76 26.08
C GLU A 3 54.46 31.05 26.26
N ASN A 4 53.40 31.86 26.21
CA ASN A 4 52.17 31.67 25.44
C ASN A 4 51.78 30.25 24.98
N ASN A 5 50.58 29.80 25.38
CA ASN A 5 49.48 29.55 24.43
C ASN A 5 48.23 29.03 25.16
N GLU A 6 47.38 29.94 25.65
CA GLU A 6 45.96 29.65 25.80
C GLU A 6 45.23 30.15 24.54
N ILE A 7 44.94 29.22 23.62
CA ILE A 7 44.09 29.48 22.48
C ILE A 7 42.65 29.42 22.98
N VAL A 8 42.10 30.57 23.37
CA VAL A 8 40.67 30.75 23.59
C VAL A 8 39.99 30.90 22.24
N PHE A 9 39.38 29.82 21.74
CA PHE A 9 38.44 29.89 20.62
C PHE A 9 37.13 30.51 21.08
N SER A 10 37.06 31.84 21.11
CA SER A 10 35.78 32.54 21.10
C SER A 10 35.24 32.52 19.67
N GLN A 11 34.47 31.49 19.31
CA GLN A 11 33.62 31.55 18.12
C GLN A 11 32.59 32.66 18.36
N ARG A 12 32.82 33.84 17.79
CA ARG A 12 31.78 34.84 17.58
C ARG A 12 30.76 34.20 16.65
N ILE A 13 29.62 33.82 17.23
CA ILE A 13 28.38 33.71 16.46
C ILE A 13 28.04 35.15 16.10
N ASP A 14 28.47 35.59 14.92
CA ASP A 14 27.91 36.78 14.30
C ASP A 14 26.44 36.45 14.01
N ASN A 15 25.59 36.75 14.99
CA ASN A 15 24.17 36.99 14.75
C ASN A 15 24.10 38.17 13.79
N GLN A 16 24.21 37.87 12.49
CA GLN A 16 23.80 38.80 11.46
C GLN A 16 22.29 38.98 11.63
N ASN A 17 21.92 39.95 12.47
CA ASN A 17 20.57 40.47 12.54
C ASN A 17 20.27 41.03 11.15
N GLY A 18 19.67 40.20 10.30
CA GLY A 18 19.09 40.64 9.05
C GLY A 18 17.88 41.50 9.38
N TYR A 19 18.03 42.82 9.30
CA TYR A 19 16.89 43.71 9.40
C TYR A 19 16.21 43.76 8.04
N LEU A 20 14.99 43.25 7.95
CA LEU A 20 14.11 43.50 6.81
C LEU A 20 13.60 44.94 6.94
N THR A 21 14.35 45.92 6.43
CA THR A 21 13.88 47.31 6.35
C THR A 21 12.93 47.43 5.18
N LEU A 22 11.65 47.21 5.42
CA LEU A 22 10.60 47.62 4.51
C LEU A 22 10.30 49.10 4.79
N PRO A 23 10.47 50.04 3.84
CA PRO A 23 9.98 51.39 4.03
C PRO A 23 8.46 51.37 4.03
N PHE A 24 7.84 51.69 5.17
CA PHE A 24 6.39 51.80 5.30
C PHE A 24 6.01 53.05 6.08
N ASN A 25 4.87 53.63 5.71
CA ASN A 25 4.21 54.67 6.49
C ASN A 25 3.45 54.04 7.67
N GLU A 26 3.14 54.83 8.70
CA GLU A 26 2.48 54.35 9.93
C GLU A 26 1.16 53.59 9.66
N ASN A 27 0.37 54.07 8.68
CA ASN A 27 -0.85 53.39 8.22
C ASN A 27 -0.55 52.06 7.50
N GLN A 28 0.52 51.99 6.70
CA GLN A 28 0.92 50.77 5.99
C GLN A 28 1.45 49.71 6.96
N PHE A 29 2.12 50.11 8.04
CA PHE A 29 2.54 49.18 9.09
C PHE A 29 1.33 48.56 9.80
N LYS A 30 0.33 49.38 10.14
CA LYS A 30 -0.90 48.89 10.75
C LYS A 30 -1.63 47.90 9.84
N ASP A 31 -1.71 48.20 8.55
CA ASP A 31 -2.33 47.30 7.56
C ASP A 31 -1.50 46.03 7.34
N PHE A 32 -0.16 46.12 7.39
CA PHE A 32 0.74 44.96 7.34
C PHE A 32 0.56 44.04 8.56
N VAL A 33 0.56 44.60 9.76
CA VAL A 33 0.34 43.84 10.99
C VAL A 33 -1.08 43.25 11.00
N SER A 34 -2.08 44.01 10.55
CA SER A 34 -3.45 43.51 10.38
C SER A 34 -3.56 42.40 9.33
N GLY A 35 -2.81 42.49 8.22
CA GLY A 35 -2.74 41.48 7.17
C GLY A 35 -2.01 40.21 7.62
N LEU A 36 -0.96 40.35 8.43
CA LEU A 36 -0.30 39.25 9.13
C LEU A 36 -1.22 38.56 10.16
N LEU A 37 -2.10 39.33 10.79
CA LEU A 37 -3.09 38.85 11.76
C LEU A 37 -4.43 38.46 11.13
N GLY A 38 -4.61 38.70 9.83
CA GLY A 38 -5.79 38.31 9.08
C GLY A 38 -5.96 36.79 9.11
N LYS A 39 -7.19 36.29 9.00
CA LYS A 39 -7.43 34.84 8.94
C LYS A 39 -7.21 34.37 7.49
N PRO A 40 -6.08 33.73 7.14
CA PRO A 40 -5.92 33.18 5.81
C PRO A 40 -6.98 32.11 5.56
N GLN A 41 -7.45 32.02 4.32
CA GLN A 41 -8.26 30.90 3.88
C GLN A 41 -7.35 29.70 3.65
N THR A 42 -7.87 28.48 3.86
CA THR A 42 -7.09 27.26 3.66
C THR A 42 -7.66 26.47 2.50
N MET A 43 -6.80 26.07 1.55
CA MET A 43 -7.09 25.12 0.50
C MET A 43 -6.38 23.81 0.79
N THR A 44 -7.10 22.68 0.74
CA THR A 44 -6.50 21.36 0.94
C THR A 44 -6.78 20.43 -0.23
N ARG A 45 -5.80 19.60 -0.59
CA ARG A 45 -5.89 18.60 -1.65
C ARG A 45 -5.21 17.32 -1.17
N ARG A 46 -5.91 16.19 -1.30
CA ARG A 46 -5.36 14.86 -1.01
C ARG A 46 -5.25 14.06 -2.30
N ILE A 47 -4.06 13.49 -2.54
CA ILE A 47 -3.78 12.64 -3.70
C ILE A 47 -3.21 11.32 -3.19
N VAL A 48 -3.84 10.21 -3.57
CA VAL A 48 -3.46 8.86 -3.11
C VAL A 48 -2.88 8.07 -4.27
N GLY A 49 -1.76 7.39 -4.05
CA GLY A 49 -1.16 6.54 -5.06
C GLY A 49 0.18 5.93 -4.65
N SER A 50 0.71 5.09 -5.54
CA SER A 50 2.03 4.48 -5.38
C SER A 50 3.10 5.38 -5.96
N PHE A 51 4.19 5.59 -5.25
CA PHE A 51 5.26 6.49 -5.68
C PHE A 51 6.61 6.11 -5.07
N ASN A 52 7.68 6.61 -5.67
CA ASN A 52 9.01 6.61 -5.09
C ASN A 52 9.49 8.06 -5.10
N VAL A 53 9.53 8.70 -3.93
CA VAL A 53 10.01 10.08 -3.79
C VAL A 53 11.46 10.04 -3.35
N TYR A 54 12.34 10.65 -4.13
CA TYR A 54 13.76 10.84 -3.82
C TYR A 54 14.03 12.29 -3.46
N LEU A 55 15.25 12.57 -2.98
CA LEU A 55 15.69 13.93 -2.70
C LEU A 55 15.53 14.87 -3.90
N LYS A 56 15.82 14.38 -5.12
CA LYS A 56 15.64 15.13 -6.36
C LYS A 56 14.20 15.58 -6.58
N ASP A 57 13.22 14.78 -6.18
CA ASP A 57 11.81 15.15 -6.33
C ASP A 57 11.43 16.29 -5.38
N LEU A 58 11.97 16.29 -4.16
CA LEU A 58 11.80 17.40 -3.20
C LEU A 58 12.44 18.69 -3.71
N GLN A 59 13.64 18.59 -4.30
CA GLN A 59 14.31 19.71 -4.95
C GLN A 59 13.45 20.25 -6.11
N ASN A 60 12.89 19.37 -6.93
CA ASN A 60 12.00 19.76 -8.01
C ASN A 60 10.75 20.49 -7.49
N PHE A 61 10.13 20.03 -6.41
CA PHE A 61 9.00 20.76 -5.80
C PHE A 61 9.39 22.17 -5.38
N HIS A 62 10.51 22.32 -4.67
CA HIS A 62 11.01 23.63 -4.26
C HIS A 62 11.27 24.53 -5.49
N ASN A 63 12.05 24.05 -6.45
CA ASN A 63 12.40 24.82 -7.65
C ASN A 63 11.16 25.24 -8.45
N LEU A 64 10.17 24.35 -8.60
CA LEU A 64 8.94 24.67 -9.34
C LEU A 64 8.09 25.73 -8.65
N ILE A 65 7.94 25.63 -7.32
CA ILE A 65 7.18 26.61 -6.53
C ILE A 65 7.91 27.96 -6.54
N ASP A 66 9.21 27.95 -6.30
CA ASP A 66 10.03 29.16 -6.19
C ASP A 66 10.13 29.91 -7.53
N GLN A 67 10.36 29.17 -8.63
CA GLN A 67 10.34 29.73 -9.97
C GLN A 67 8.96 30.33 -10.32
N ARG A 68 7.86 29.67 -9.93
CA ARG A 68 6.51 30.19 -10.23
C ARG A 68 6.22 31.48 -9.47
N ILE A 69 6.57 31.53 -8.18
CA ILE A 69 6.27 32.67 -7.32
C ILE A 69 7.15 33.89 -7.66
N SER A 70 8.44 33.66 -7.92
CA SER A 70 9.37 34.72 -8.34
C SER A 70 8.96 35.36 -9.67
N GLN A 71 8.38 34.60 -10.60
CA GLN A 71 7.93 35.11 -11.90
C GLN A 71 6.62 35.90 -11.86
N GLN A 72 5.70 35.59 -10.93
CA GLN A 72 4.34 36.15 -10.97
C GLN A 72 4.13 37.40 -10.10
N ASN A 73 4.72 37.48 -8.91
CA ASN A 73 4.27 38.48 -7.91
C ASN A 73 5.40 39.09 -7.06
N ASN A 74 6.64 39.21 -7.58
CA ASN A 74 7.81 39.68 -6.80
C ASN A 74 7.87 39.03 -5.40
N GLY A 75 7.55 37.75 -5.31
CA GLY A 75 7.45 37.06 -4.04
C GLY A 75 8.84 36.79 -3.46
N HIS A 76 8.99 37.00 -2.15
CA HIS A 76 10.21 36.69 -1.42
C HIS A 76 9.99 35.46 -0.54
N LEU A 77 10.83 34.44 -0.68
CA LEU A 77 10.85 33.29 0.22
C LEU A 77 11.37 33.74 1.58
N ILE A 78 10.52 33.64 2.61
CA ILE A 78 10.91 33.92 3.99
C ILE A 78 11.65 32.71 4.56
N GLN A 79 11.07 31.52 4.37
CA GLN A 79 11.62 30.29 4.94
C GLN A 79 11.14 29.04 4.21
N LEU A 80 12.04 28.09 4.00
CA LEU A 80 11.73 26.70 3.69
C LEU A 80 12.03 25.83 4.91
N ARG A 81 11.05 25.05 5.37
CA ARG A 81 11.26 24.02 6.39
C ARG A 81 10.97 22.65 5.78
N THR A 82 11.86 21.70 6.01
CA THR A 82 11.65 20.30 5.62
C THR A 82 11.80 19.39 6.84
N LYS A 83 10.69 18.81 7.31
CA LYS A 83 10.66 17.83 8.39
C LYS A 83 10.61 16.43 7.81
N ILE A 84 11.63 15.62 8.06
CA ILE A 84 11.74 14.23 7.63
C ILE A 84 11.37 13.35 8.81
N PHE A 85 10.46 12.41 8.60
CA PHE A 85 10.00 11.47 9.61
C PHE A 85 10.62 10.09 9.37
N PHE A 86 10.98 9.40 10.45
CA PHE A 86 11.60 8.08 10.40
C PHE A 86 10.79 6.99 11.11
N SER A 87 11.10 5.75 10.78
CA SER A 87 10.44 4.55 11.32
C SER A 87 10.59 4.37 12.83
N ASP A 88 11.58 5.00 13.46
CA ASP A 88 11.83 4.96 14.91
C ASP A 88 11.11 6.09 15.66
N GLN A 89 10.15 6.76 15.01
CA GLN A 89 9.41 7.92 15.53
C GLN A 89 10.27 9.18 15.74
N SER A 90 11.55 9.16 15.34
CA SER A 90 12.36 10.36 15.31
C SER A 90 12.01 11.22 14.08
N SER A 91 12.36 12.51 14.14
CA SER A 91 12.30 13.40 13.00
C SER A 91 13.50 14.34 12.97
N VAL A 92 13.88 14.77 11.77
CA VAL A 92 14.89 15.80 11.54
C VAL A 92 14.25 16.95 10.81
N MET A 93 14.45 18.17 11.32
CA MET A 93 13.97 19.40 10.70
C MET A 93 15.14 20.15 10.07
N LEU A 94 15.03 20.38 8.78
CA LEU A 94 15.95 21.18 7.98
C LEU A 94 15.31 22.56 7.77
N SER A 95 16.04 23.62 8.06
CA SER A 95 15.51 25.00 8.10
C SER A 95 15.85 25.84 6.88
N SER A 96 16.59 25.25 5.92
CA SER A 96 17.02 25.91 4.69
C SER A 96 17.02 24.93 3.50
N TYR A 97 17.08 25.49 2.29
CA TYR A 97 17.20 24.68 1.07
C TYR A 97 18.60 24.06 0.95
N GLU A 98 19.62 24.79 1.40
CA GLU A 98 21.02 24.35 1.42
C GLU A 98 21.22 23.12 2.32
N GLU A 99 20.55 23.10 3.48
CA GLU A 99 20.52 21.92 4.35
C GLU A 99 19.85 20.72 3.66
N LEU A 100 18.77 20.95 2.91
CA LEU A 100 18.12 19.89 2.14
C LEU A 100 19.05 19.32 1.05
N LEU A 101 19.81 20.17 0.35
CA LEU A 101 20.75 19.75 -0.68
C LEU A 101 21.89 18.90 -0.13
N THR A 102 22.39 19.25 1.05
CA THR A 102 23.53 18.58 1.71
C THR A 102 23.11 17.44 2.63
N TYR A 103 21.80 17.23 2.80
CA TYR A 103 21.24 16.23 3.70
C TYR A 103 21.66 14.81 3.31
N ASN A 104 22.28 14.11 4.26
CA ASN A 104 22.66 12.71 4.12
C ASN A 104 22.60 12.02 5.49
N GLU A 105 21.55 11.22 5.71
CA GLU A 105 21.37 10.48 6.95
C GLU A 105 22.38 9.33 7.06
N VAL A 106 23.11 9.29 8.18
CA VAL A 106 24.11 8.26 8.49
C VAL A 106 23.47 7.09 9.23
N LYS A 107 22.44 7.35 10.04
CA LYS A 107 21.74 6.32 10.79
C LYS A 107 21.04 5.33 9.84
N PRO A 108 21.07 4.02 10.12
CA PRO A 108 20.44 3.01 9.28
C PRO A 108 18.92 2.92 9.51
N ILE A 109 18.22 4.07 9.48
CA ILE A 109 16.78 4.23 9.74
C ILE A 109 16.01 4.50 8.45
N GLU A 110 14.76 4.03 8.37
CA GLU A 110 13.92 4.20 7.20
C GLU A 110 13.13 5.52 7.27
N SER A 111 13.20 6.30 6.21
CA SER A 111 12.37 7.50 6.02
C SER A 111 10.95 7.11 5.61
N ILE A 112 9.97 7.51 6.40
CA ILE A 112 8.55 7.14 6.27
C ILE A 112 7.70 8.28 5.71
N GLY A 113 8.17 9.52 5.80
CA GLY A 113 7.42 10.68 5.39
C GLY A 113 8.25 11.95 5.39
N VAL A 114 7.74 12.96 4.70
CA VAL A 114 8.35 14.29 4.60
C VAL A 114 7.25 15.32 4.62
N LYS A 115 7.43 16.38 5.41
CA LYS A 115 6.61 17.60 5.38
C LYS A 115 7.49 18.76 4.95
N MET A 116 7.18 19.35 3.80
CA MET A 116 7.82 20.57 3.32
C MET A 116 6.87 21.74 3.53
N SER A 117 7.36 22.82 4.12
CA SER A 117 6.61 24.04 4.37
C SER A 117 7.36 25.22 3.80
N TRP A 118 6.74 25.94 2.87
CA TRP A 118 7.25 27.19 2.31
C TRP A 118 6.44 28.35 2.87
N SER A 119 7.14 29.38 3.36
CA SER A 119 6.53 30.65 3.76
C SER A 119 7.03 31.76 2.85
N TYR A 120 6.10 32.40 2.15
CA TYR A 120 6.39 33.47 1.20
C TYR A 120 5.75 34.79 1.65
N LEU A 121 6.42 35.89 1.36
CA LEU A 121 5.84 37.22 1.39
C LEU A 121 5.54 37.66 -0.05
N ILE A 122 4.27 37.84 -0.39
CA ILE A 122 3.83 38.11 -1.75
C ILE A 122 3.12 39.45 -1.83
N GLN A 123 3.56 40.31 -2.74
CA GLN A 123 2.86 41.56 -3.05
C GLN A 123 1.95 41.35 -4.26
N PHE A 124 0.64 41.25 -4.02
CA PHE A 124 -0.35 41.18 -5.10
C PHE A 124 -0.55 42.55 -5.74
N ALA A 125 -0.84 42.59 -7.04
CA ALA A 125 -0.98 43.83 -7.80
C ALA A 125 -2.10 44.76 -7.30
N ASP A 126 -3.14 44.19 -6.69
CA ASP A 126 -4.27 44.89 -6.08
C ASP A 126 -4.01 45.36 -4.65
N LYS A 127 -2.82 45.09 -4.09
CA LYS A 127 -2.47 45.39 -2.69
C LYS A 127 -1.20 46.21 -2.58
N THR A 128 -1.24 47.22 -1.72
CA THR A 128 -0.10 48.10 -1.44
C THR A 128 0.93 47.45 -0.52
N VAL A 129 0.50 46.47 0.27
CA VAL A 129 1.29 45.81 1.32
C VAL A 129 1.43 44.33 0.99
N PRO A 130 2.62 43.74 1.18
CA PRO A 130 2.82 42.33 0.89
C PRO A 130 2.25 41.45 2.01
N GLU A 131 1.71 40.28 1.63
CA GLU A 131 1.00 39.38 2.53
C GLU A 131 1.71 38.03 2.64
N LYS A 132 1.68 37.46 3.85
CA LYS A 132 2.26 36.14 4.12
C LYS A 132 1.37 35.04 3.56
N GLN A 133 1.95 34.15 2.76
CA GLN A 133 1.30 32.94 2.26
C GLN A 133 2.11 31.72 2.71
N GLU A 134 1.42 30.61 3.00
CA GLU A 134 2.09 29.35 3.38
C GLU A 134 1.62 28.21 2.48
N ILE A 135 2.58 27.40 2.05
CA ILE A 135 2.34 26.18 1.29
C ILE A 135 2.93 25.04 2.10
N GLU A 136 2.17 23.98 2.30
CA GLU A 136 2.61 22.76 2.96
C GLU A 136 2.34 21.56 2.05
N LEU A 137 3.37 20.75 1.85
CA LEU A 137 3.31 19.47 1.16
C LEU A 137 3.76 18.37 2.11
N THR A 138 2.81 17.52 2.49
CA THR A 138 3.06 16.34 3.33
C THR A 138 2.99 15.08 2.48
N ILE A 139 4.05 14.28 2.50
CA ILE A 139 4.23 13.05 1.73
C ILE A 139 4.38 11.90 2.71
N ILE A 140 3.51 10.89 2.60
CA ILE A 140 3.48 9.75 3.54
C ILE A 140 3.64 8.45 2.75
N ALA A 141 4.69 7.67 3.08
CA ALA A 141 4.97 6.36 2.50
C ALA A 141 3.99 5.29 2.99
N SER A 142 3.96 4.14 2.30
CA SER A 142 3.12 2.98 2.64
C SER A 142 3.88 1.68 2.44
N PRO A 143 3.74 0.69 3.34
CA PRO A 143 2.74 0.58 4.40
C PRO A 143 3.29 1.14 5.72
N TYR A 144 2.61 2.14 6.30
CA TYR A 144 3.00 2.69 7.59
C TYR A 144 2.19 2.05 8.71
N LYS A 145 2.88 1.57 9.75
CA LYS A 145 2.29 0.81 10.87
C LYS A 145 2.12 1.64 12.15
N SER A 146 2.84 2.73 12.29
CA SER A 146 2.77 3.61 13.46
C SER A 146 1.90 4.84 13.17
N ILE A 147 1.64 5.62 14.19
CA ILE A 147 0.96 6.92 14.07
C ILE A 147 2.08 7.95 13.86
N ILE A 148 1.92 8.87 12.89
CA ILE A 148 2.71 10.11 12.91
C ILE A 148 1.89 11.05 13.77
N GLU A 149 2.26 11.18 15.04
CA GLU A 149 1.69 12.21 15.92
C GLU A 149 2.35 13.54 15.52
N ASP A 150 1.63 14.28 14.68
CA ASP A 150 1.84 15.71 14.46
C ASP A 150 0.46 16.32 14.73
N ASP A 151 0.36 17.36 15.56
CA ASP A 151 -0.90 17.96 16.02
C ASP A 151 -1.83 18.38 14.84
N ASP A 152 -1.27 18.53 13.64
CA ASP A 152 -1.95 18.94 12.41
C ASP A 152 -2.32 17.80 11.45
N ILE A 153 -1.90 16.55 11.71
CA ILE A 153 -2.15 15.41 10.81
C ILE A 153 -3.13 14.44 11.49
N PRO A 154 -4.40 14.38 11.06
CA PRO A 154 -5.32 13.38 11.60
C PRO A 154 -4.76 11.98 11.38
N ILE A 155 -4.80 11.18 12.45
CA ILE A 155 -4.36 9.78 12.52
C ILE A 155 -5.15 8.98 11.48
N LEU A 156 -4.60 8.90 10.29
CA LEU A 156 -5.09 8.06 9.22
C LEU A 156 -4.04 6.97 9.04
N TYR A 157 -4.49 5.73 8.92
CA TYR A 157 -3.68 4.61 8.46
C TYR A 157 -3.89 4.49 6.95
N PRO A 158 -3.24 5.32 6.11
CA PRO A 158 -3.50 5.25 4.69
C PRO A 158 -2.96 3.90 4.20
N SER A 159 -3.88 3.08 3.72
CA SER A 159 -3.55 1.77 3.15
C SER A 159 -2.69 1.86 1.88
N ASN A 160 -2.51 3.07 1.35
CA ASN A 160 -1.67 3.44 0.21
C ASN A 160 -0.85 4.68 0.59
N GLY A 161 0.23 5.00 -0.12
CA GLY A 161 0.90 6.28 0.10
C GLY A 161 0.03 7.46 -0.34
N GLU A 162 0.30 8.62 0.23
CA GLU A 162 -0.46 9.83 -0.08
C GLU A 162 0.38 11.09 -0.05
N PHE A 163 -0.07 12.08 -0.82
CA PHE A 163 0.35 13.46 -0.78
C PHE A 163 -0.83 14.29 -0.24
N ARG A 164 -0.54 15.18 0.70
CA ARG A 164 -1.45 16.19 1.22
C ARG A 164 -0.87 17.55 0.95
N ILE A 165 -1.62 18.38 0.24
CA ILE A 165 -1.28 19.77 0.00
C ILE A 165 -2.20 20.60 0.91
N LEU A 166 -1.61 21.54 1.62
CA LEU A 166 -2.32 22.57 2.38
C LEU A 166 -1.74 23.92 1.98
N ILE A 167 -2.59 24.84 1.55
CA ILE A 167 -2.18 26.20 1.16
C ILE A 167 -2.99 27.17 2.01
N GLN A 168 -2.31 27.94 2.85
CA GLN A 168 -2.89 29.07 3.55
C GLN A 168 -2.69 30.31 2.68
N HIS A 169 -3.80 30.91 2.27
CA HIS A 169 -3.77 31.98 1.29
C HIS A 169 -4.74 33.13 1.59
N THR A 170 -4.44 34.28 1.01
CA THR A 170 -5.35 35.44 0.95
C THR A 170 -5.95 35.62 -0.44
N ALA A 171 -5.24 35.22 -1.51
CA ALA A 171 -5.70 35.28 -2.90
C ALA A 171 -6.05 33.88 -3.45
N ARG A 172 -7.34 33.65 -3.76
CA ARG A 172 -7.85 32.33 -4.18
C ARG A 172 -7.31 31.88 -5.55
N SER A 173 -7.20 32.79 -6.51
CA SER A 173 -6.68 32.48 -7.86
C SER A 173 -5.23 32.01 -7.80
N TRP A 174 -4.39 32.70 -7.01
CA TRP A 174 -3.01 32.32 -6.75
C TRP A 174 -2.92 30.92 -6.13
N ALA A 175 -3.71 30.64 -5.08
CA ALA A 175 -3.70 29.33 -4.44
C ALA A 175 -4.09 28.20 -5.39
N SER A 176 -5.09 28.42 -6.26
CA SER A 176 -5.51 27.44 -7.26
C SER A 176 -4.42 27.17 -8.32
N ASP A 177 -3.62 28.16 -8.68
CA ASP A 177 -2.52 28.01 -9.64
C ASP A 177 -1.37 27.17 -9.03
N ILE A 178 -0.98 27.49 -7.79
CA ILE A 178 0.03 26.73 -7.04
C ILE A 178 -0.42 25.29 -6.79
N GLU A 179 -1.68 25.09 -6.41
CA GLU A 179 -2.25 23.75 -6.22
C GLU A 179 -2.16 22.93 -7.51
N SER A 180 -2.54 23.50 -8.65
CA SER A 180 -2.48 22.82 -9.95
C SER A 180 -1.03 22.44 -10.31
N LEU A 181 -0.08 23.35 -10.08
CA LEU A 181 1.34 23.12 -10.33
C LEU A 181 1.88 21.95 -9.49
N ILE A 182 1.61 21.95 -8.17
CA ILE A 182 2.04 20.87 -7.27
C ILE A 182 1.35 19.56 -7.66
N THR A 183 0.05 19.60 -7.93
CA THR A 183 -0.73 18.41 -8.34
C THR A 183 -0.20 17.80 -9.63
N ASN A 184 0.19 18.60 -10.61
CA ASN A 184 0.77 18.10 -11.86
C ASN A 184 2.15 17.46 -11.63
N GLN A 185 2.98 18.05 -10.77
CA GLN A 185 4.25 17.43 -10.38
C GLN A 185 4.05 16.13 -9.59
N ILE A 186 3.05 16.06 -8.71
CA ILE A 186 2.72 14.80 -8.01
C ILE A 186 2.32 13.72 -9.02
N LYS A 187 1.47 14.05 -10.00
CA LYS A 187 1.04 13.10 -11.03
C LYS A 187 2.20 12.53 -11.85
N SER A 188 3.26 13.28 -12.09
CA SER A 188 4.45 12.79 -12.82
C SER A 188 5.29 11.80 -11.99
N ILE A 189 5.22 11.89 -10.65
CA ILE A 189 5.92 10.98 -9.72
C ILE A 189 5.11 9.72 -9.43
N LEU A 190 3.78 9.78 -9.56
CA LEU A 190 2.89 8.63 -9.34
C LEU A 190 3.19 7.51 -10.35
N GLN A 191 3.31 6.29 -9.82
CA GLN A 191 3.54 5.11 -10.64
C GLN A 191 2.22 4.57 -11.17
N GLU A 192 2.13 4.44 -12.49
CA GLU A 192 1.01 3.77 -13.11
C GLU A 192 1.00 2.27 -12.76
N GLU A 193 -0.18 1.77 -12.41
CA GLU A 193 -0.41 0.34 -12.27
C GLU A 193 -0.79 -0.26 -13.63
N GLY A 194 -0.19 -1.39 -13.99
CA GLY A 194 -0.60 -2.13 -15.18
C GLY A 194 -2.06 -2.55 -15.08
N LYS A 195 -2.80 -2.44 -16.19
CA LYS A 195 -4.25 -2.72 -16.26
C LYS A 195 -4.63 -4.07 -15.65
N ILE A 196 -3.82 -5.11 -15.92
CA ILE A 196 -4.03 -6.48 -15.41
C ILE A 196 -3.87 -6.53 -13.89
N SER A 197 -2.80 -5.95 -13.34
CA SER A 197 -2.57 -5.93 -11.89
C SER A 197 -3.67 -5.16 -11.15
N LYS A 198 -4.12 -4.03 -11.73
CA LYS A 198 -5.25 -3.26 -11.21
C LYS A 198 -6.55 -4.07 -11.22
N PHE A 199 -6.81 -4.81 -12.31
CA PHE A 199 -7.98 -5.69 -12.43
C PHE A 199 -7.95 -6.83 -11.40
N ILE A 200 -6.84 -7.56 -11.28
CA ILE A 200 -6.68 -8.66 -10.32
C ILE A 200 -6.88 -8.15 -8.90
N ARG A 201 -6.28 -7.02 -8.55
CA ARG A 201 -6.42 -6.43 -7.23
C ARG A 201 -7.87 -6.01 -6.95
N LYS A 202 -8.51 -5.32 -7.90
CA LYS A 202 -9.88 -4.83 -7.75
C LYS A 202 -10.86 -5.98 -7.53
N ASN A 203 -10.65 -7.10 -8.22
CA ASN A 203 -11.49 -8.28 -8.15
C ASN A 203 -10.89 -9.40 -7.29
N SER A 204 -10.00 -9.08 -6.33
CA SER A 204 -9.25 -10.08 -5.57
C SER A 204 -10.14 -10.99 -4.74
N SER A 205 -11.21 -10.43 -4.17
CA SER A 205 -12.22 -11.17 -3.41
C SER A 205 -12.99 -12.13 -4.31
N GLU A 206 -13.48 -11.66 -5.46
CA GLU A 206 -14.24 -12.42 -6.43
C GLU A 206 -13.39 -13.56 -7.00
N ILE A 207 -12.12 -13.30 -7.35
CA ILE A 207 -11.18 -14.33 -7.83
C ILE A 207 -10.97 -15.41 -6.75
N GLY A 208 -10.81 -15.02 -5.49
CA GLY A 208 -10.69 -15.95 -4.38
C GLY A 208 -11.91 -16.85 -4.22
N VAL A 209 -13.11 -16.26 -4.24
CA VAL A 209 -14.39 -17.00 -4.14
C VAL A 209 -14.58 -17.93 -5.34
N ILE A 210 -14.34 -17.46 -6.57
CA ILE A 210 -14.46 -18.28 -7.79
C ILE A 210 -13.49 -19.45 -7.73
N SER A 211 -12.24 -19.23 -7.30
CA SER A 211 -11.24 -20.29 -7.18
C SER A 211 -11.65 -21.34 -6.14
N ALA A 212 -12.21 -20.91 -5.00
CA ALA A 212 -12.76 -21.81 -3.98
C ALA A 212 -13.94 -22.64 -4.53
N LEU A 213 -14.87 -22.00 -5.26
CA LEU A 213 -16.01 -22.68 -5.87
C LEU A 213 -15.58 -23.69 -6.92
N ILE A 214 -14.61 -23.36 -7.77
CA ILE A 214 -14.08 -24.29 -8.78
C ILE A 214 -13.47 -25.53 -8.11
N PHE A 215 -12.66 -25.33 -7.07
CA PHE A 215 -12.08 -26.44 -6.30
C PHE A 215 -13.16 -27.31 -5.64
N PHE A 216 -14.15 -26.69 -5.01
CA PHE A 216 -15.23 -27.39 -4.32
C PHE A 216 -16.14 -28.17 -5.29
N LEU A 217 -16.57 -27.53 -6.39
CA LEU A 217 -17.34 -28.19 -7.44
C LEU A 217 -16.56 -29.33 -8.10
N GLY A 218 -15.26 -29.14 -8.35
CA GLY A 218 -14.38 -30.20 -8.84
C GLY A 218 -14.33 -31.41 -7.91
N SER A 219 -14.35 -31.18 -6.59
CA SER A 219 -14.41 -32.23 -5.58
C SER A 219 -15.76 -32.96 -5.59
N ILE A 220 -16.89 -32.24 -5.70
CA ILE A 220 -18.23 -32.85 -5.81
C ILE A 220 -18.35 -33.72 -7.06
N VAL A 221 -17.90 -33.22 -8.22
CA VAL A 221 -17.91 -33.98 -9.48
C VAL A 221 -17.05 -35.23 -9.35
N GLY A 222 -15.89 -35.13 -8.70
CA GLY A 222 -15.04 -36.29 -8.43
C GLY A 222 -15.71 -37.35 -7.56
N ILE A 223 -16.38 -36.95 -6.48
CA ILE A 223 -17.17 -37.85 -5.64
C ILE A 223 -18.28 -38.51 -6.45
N TYR A 224 -19.01 -37.75 -7.28
CA TYR A 224 -20.08 -38.31 -8.11
C TYR A 224 -19.56 -39.39 -9.06
N ILE A 225 -18.46 -39.12 -9.77
CA ILE A 225 -17.83 -40.07 -10.69
C ILE A 225 -17.36 -41.31 -9.92
N ASN A 226 -16.67 -41.14 -8.79
CA ASN A 226 -16.19 -42.25 -7.98
C ASN A 226 -17.34 -43.08 -7.41
N THR A 227 -18.41 -42.45 -6.93
CA THR A 227 -19.63 -43.13 -6.43
C THR A 227 -20.29 -43.95 -7.53
N LYS A 228 -20.42 -43.38 -8.74
CA LYS A 228 -20.96 -44.10 -9.90
C LYS A 228 -20.09 -45.32 -10.24
N ASN A 229 -18.77 -45.15 -10.26
CA ASN A 229 -17.84 -46.24 -10.55
C ASN A 229 -17.89 -47.34 -9.47
N PHE A 230 -17.95 -46.97 -8.20
CA PHE A 230 -18.11 -47.88 -7.08
C PHE A 230 -19.40 -48.71 -7.23
N ASN A 231 -20.54 -48.04 -7.44
CA ASN A 231 -21.82 -48.73 -7.63
C ASN A 231 -21.81 -49.68 -8.84
N LEU A 232 -21.19 -49.29 -9.96
CA LEU A 232 -21.03 -50.16 -11.12
C LEU A 232 -20.15 -51.37 -10.80
N SER A 233 -19.03 -51.18 -10.08
CA SER A 233 -18.17 -52.31 -9.68
C SER A 233 -18.86 -53.27 -8.71
N GLU A 234 -19.68 -52.75 -7.80
CA GLU A 234 -20.47 -53.59 -6.89
C GLU A 234 -21.58 -54.35 -7.63
N LEU A 235 -22.28 -53.70 -8.56
CA LEU A 235 -23.26 -54.37 -9.43
C LEU A 235 -22.61 -55.48 -10.25
N GLU A 236 -21.42 -55.24 -10.80
CA GLU A 236 -20.66 -56.28 -11.51
C GLU A 236 -20.29 -57.46 -10.60
N LYS A 237 -19.88 -57.22 -9.35
CA LYS A 237 -19.58 -58.30 -8.38
C LYS A 237 -20.81 -59.15 -8.12
N VAL A 238 -21.97 -58.51 -7.87
CA VAL A 238 -23.24 -59.20 -7.66
C VAL A 238 -23.64 -60.00 -8.90
N GLN A 239 -23.63 -59.38 -10.08
CA GLN A 239 -23.97 -60.04 -11.34
C GLN A 239 -23.06 -61.21 -11.66
N LYS A 240 -21.73 -61.05 -11.48
CA LYS A 240 -20.75 -62.13 -11.66
C LYS A 240 -21.05 -63.31 -10.74
N PHE A 241 -21.42 -63.07 -9.48
CA PHE A 241 -21.77 -64.15 -8.56
C PHE A 241 -23.12 -64.80 -8.88
N THR A 242 -24.15 -64.02 -9.19
CA THR A 242 -25.50 -64.53 -9.46
C THR A 242 -25.62 -65.27 -10.78
N ASN A 243 -24.80 -64.92 -11.78
CA ASN A 243 -24.84 -65.54 -13.12
C ASN A 243 -24.05 -66.85 -13.22
N LEU A 244 -23.31 -67.26 -12.18
CA LEU A 244 -22.62 -68.55 -12.17
C LEU A 244 -23.65 -69.70 -12.19
N PRO A 245 -23.62 -70.58 -13.21
CA PRO A 245 -24.61 -71.66 -13.36
C PRO A 245 -24.43 -72.78 -12.32
N SER A 246 -23.25 -72.90 -11.71
CA SER A 246 -22.90 -73.94 -10.75
C SER A 246 -23.27 -73.66 -9.29
N GLN A 247 -23.84 -72.49 -9.00
CA GLN A 247 -24.16 -72.09 -7.62
C GLN A 247 -25.62 -72.41 -7.26
N ASN A 248 -25.81 -73.12 -6.14
CA ASN A 248 -27.13 -73.39 -5.56
C ASN A 248 -27.84 -72.06 -5.18
N ILE A 249 -29.16 -72.02 -5.29
CA ILE A 249 -30.02 -70.87 -4.98
C ILE A 249 -29.73 -70.33 -3.57
N ASP A 250 -29.56 -71.23 -2.59
CA ASP A 250 -29.28 -70.86 -1.20
C ASP A 250 -28.00 -70.02 -1.07
N LYS A 251 -26.95 -70.34 -1.85
CA LYS A 251 -25.69 -69.59 -1.84
C LYS A 251 -25.86 -68.20 -2.46
N LYS A 252 -26.70 -68.06 -3.49
CA LYS A 252 -27.01 -66.77 -4.11
C LYS A 252 -27.81 -65.89 -3.15
N ILE A 253 -28.80 -66.45 -2.47
CA ILE A 253 -29.60 -65.73 -1.47
C ILE A 253 -28.72 -65.28 -0.30
N ASN A 254 -27.91 -66.18 0.27
CA ASN A 254 -27.01 -65.85 1.37
C ASN A 254 -25.97 -64.79 0.98
N PHE A 255 -25.45 -64.82 -0.25
CA PHE A 255 -24.56 -63.77 -0.75
C PHE A 255 -25.25 -62.41 -0.80
N ILE A 256 -26.47 -62.33 -1.36
CA ILE A 256 -27.23 -61.07 -1.41
C ILE A 256 -27.58 -60.58 0.00
N LEU A 257 -27.99 -61.47 0.90
CA LEU A 257 -28.30 -61.12 2.30
C LEU A 257 -27.05 -60.60 3.01
N ASN A 258 -25.91 -61.27 2.87
CA ASN A 258 -24.65 -60.81 3.46
C ASN A 258 -24.17 -59.50 2.82
N TYR A 259 -24.34 -59.33 1.51
CA TYR A 259 -24.00 -58.10 0.81
C TYR A 259 -24.85 -56.92 1.30
N VAL A 260 -26.18 -57.09 1.42
CA VAL A 260 -27.08 -56.07 1.99
C VAL A 260 -26.76 -55.80 3.47
N ALA A 261 -26.44 -56.84 4.25
CA ALA A 261 -26.10 -56.72 5.66
C ALA A 261 -24.73 -56.04 5.89
N SER A 262 -23.76 -56.23 4.99
CA SER A 262 -22.41 -55.62 5.07
C SER A 262 -22.43 -54.10 5.03
N ASN A 263 -23.49 -53.54 4.42
CA ASN A 263 -23.80 -52.12 4.46
C ASN A 263 -22.67 -51.21 3.91
N GLU A 264 -21.82 -51.73 3.02
CA GLU A 264 -20.66 -51.02 2.49
C GLU A 264 -21.04 -49.70 1.82
N GLN A 265 -22.21 -49.64 1.18
CA GLN A 265 -22.74 -48.43 0.55
C GLN A 265 -22.98 -47.30 1.57
N ASN A 266 -23.48 -47.60 2.77
CA ASN A 266 -23.69 -46.58 3.80
C ASN A 266 -22.37 -46.06 4.37
N PHE A 267 -21.37 -46.94 4.54
CA PHE A 267 -20.02 -46.50 4.91
C PHE A 267 -19.40 -45.61 3.84
N TYR A 268 -19.56 -45.96 2.56
CA TYR A 268 -19.07 -45.16 1.45
C TYR A 268 -19.76 -43.78 1.37
N PHE A 269 -21.07 -43.72 1.67
CA PHE A 269 -21.79 -42.45 1.79
C PHE A 269 -21.24 -41.57 2.91
N ILE A 270 -21.01 -42.12 4.11
CA ILE A 270 -20.42 -41.38 5.24
C ILE A 270 -19.03 -40.87 4.88
N LYS A 271 -18.18 -41.71 4.27
CA LYS A 271 -16.85 -41.32 3.78
C LYS A 271 -16.91 -40.17 2.78
N SER A 272 -17.86 -40.22 1.85
CA SER A 272 -18.13 -39.16 0.88
C SER A 272 -18.53 -37.85 1.57
N LEU A 273 -19.40 -37.92 2.58
CA LEU A 273 -19.83 -36.75 3.36
C LEU A 273 -18.66 -36.11 4.11
N ILE A 274 -17.82 -36.92 4.77
CA ILE A 274 -16.60 -36.44 5.45
C ILE A 274 -15.69 -35.73 4.45
N PHE A 275 -15.48 -36.31 3.27
CA PHE A 275 -14.64 -35.70 2.24
C PHE A 275 -15.23 -34.38 1.69
N ILE A 276 -16.56 -34.25 1.56
CA ILE A 276 -17.21 -32.98 1.20
C ILE A 276 -16.90 -31.90 2.24
N VAL A 277 -17.02 -32.23 3.53
CA VAL A 277 -16.74 -31.29 4.62
C VAL A 277 -15.28 -30.83 4.59
N ILE A 278 -14.34 -31.77 4.45
CA ILE A 278 -12.91 -31.46 4.34
C ILE A 278 -12.62 -30.60 3.11
N SER A 279 -13.23 -30.93 1.97
CA SER A 279 -13.07 -30.19 0.72
C SER A 279 -13.61 -28.76 0.82
N LEU A 280 -14.72 -28.55 1.54
CA LEU A 280 -15.27 -27.22 1.80
C LEU A 280 -14.31 -26.37 2.64
N ILE A 281 -13.75 -26.94 3.71
CA ILE A 281 -12.75 -26.26 4.55
C ILE A 281 -11.51 -25.91 3.71
N GLY A 282 -11.02 -26.87 2.92
CA GLY A 282 -9.92 -26.66 1.99
C GLY A 282 -10.18 -25.55 0.97
N ALA A 283 -11.39 -25.50 0.41
CA ALA A 283 -11.83 -24.47 -0.53
C ALA A 283 -11.75 -23.07 0.10
N ILE A 284 -12.24 -22.91 1.33
CA ILE A 284 -12.22 -21.64 2.06
C ILE A 284 -10.76 -21.18 2.29
N ILE A 285 -9.91 -22.08 2.78
CA ILE A 285 -8.48 -21.78 3.05
C ILE A 285 -7.77 -21.35 1.76
N LEU A 286 -7.96 -22.10 0.66
CA LEU A 286 -7.37 -21.77 -0.64
C LEU A 286 -7.91 -20.45 -1.19
N GLY A 287 -9.22 -20.23 -1.12
CA GLY A 287 -9.84 -18.98 -1.58
C GLY A 287 -9.33 -17.75 -0.83
N THR A 288 -9.23 -17.82 0.51
CA THR A 288 -8.64 -16.74 1.32
C THR A 288 -7.17 -16.53 1.00
N TRP A 289 -6.41 -17.61 0.78
CA TRP A 289 -5.00 -17.51 0.40
C TRP A 289 -4.80 -16.83 -0.96
N ILE A 290 -5.58 -17.22 -1.98
CA ILE A 290 -5.56 -16.62 -3.32
C ILE A 290 -5.97 -15.14 -3.25
N ASN A 291 -7.01 -14.80 -2.48
CA ASN A 291 -7.44 -13.42 -2.28
C ASN A 291 -6.30 -12.55 -1.71
N ASN A 292 -5.61 -13.04 -0.67
CA ASN A 292 -4.47 -12.32 -0.07
C ASN A 292 -3.28 -12.16 -1.06
N LEU A 293 -3.04 -13.16 -1.91
CA LEU A 293 -2.02 -13.07 -2.97
C LEU A 293 -2.43 -12.09 -4.09
N ALA A 294 -3.72 -12.07 -4.46
CA ALA A 294 -4.29 -11.18 -5.47
C ALA A 294 -4.33 -9.71 -5.01
N ASN A 295 -4.53 -9.46 -3.72
CA ASN A 295 -4.51 -8.13 -3.11
C ASN A 295 -3.07 -7.61 -2.89
N ASN A 296 -2.23 -7.72 -3.92
CA ASN A 296 -0.86 -7.20 -3.91
C ASN A 296 -0.86 -5.73 -4.33
N ARG A 297 -0.80 -4.83 -3.35
CA ARG A 297 -0.75 -3.38 -3.58
C ARG A 297 0.67 -2.94 -3.89
N LYS A 298 0.82 -2.01 -4.84
CA LYS A 298 2.09 -1.29 -5.02
C LYS A 298 2.30 -0.38 -3.81
N LEU A 299 3.49 -0.49 -3.24
CA LEU A 299 3.91 0.29 -2.07
C LEU A 299 4.42 1.66 -2.48
N SER A 300 4.46 2.58 -1.53
CA SER A 300 4.97 3.94 -1.73
C SER A 300 6.16 4.16 -0.83
N PHE A 301 7.23 4.75 -1.35
CA PHE A 301 8.47 4.93 -0.60
C PHE A 301 8.92 6.39 -0.64
N VAL A 302 9.36 6.87 0.51
CA VAL A 302 10.20 8.06 0.64
C VAL A 302 11.63 7.54 0.79
N VAL A 303 12.50 7.86 -0.16
CA VAL A 303 13.83 7.25 -0.33
C VAL A 303 14.90 8.29 -0.04
N LEU A 304 14.95 8.76 1.21
CA LEU A 304 15.94 9.74 1.66
C LEU A 304 17.11 9.14 2.42
N THR A 305 17.02 7.87 2.83
CA THR A 305 18.10 7.18 3.53
C THR A 305 18.53 5.92 2.78
N ARG A 306 19.77 5.48 3.03
CA ARG A 306 20.30 4.22 2.49
C ARG A 306 19.47 3.00 2.91
N LYS A 307 18.86 3.05 4.10
CA LYS A 307 17.98 1.99 4.59
C LYS A 307 16.69 1.93 3.78
N SER A 308 16.07 3.07 3.48
CA SER A 308 14.87 3.14 2.65
C SER A 308 15.09 2.57 1.25
N VAL A 309 16.27 2.79 0.65
CA VAL A 309 16.65 2.17 -0.64
C VAL A 309 16.61 0.65 -0.53
N LYS A 310 17.26 0.08 0.49
CA LYS A 310 17.29 -1.37 0.73
C LYS A 310 15.90 -1.93 1.05
N THR A 311 15.09 -1.21 1.84
CA THR A 311 13.71 -1.64 2.14
C THR A 311 12.87 -1.67 0.87
N LYS A 312 12.94 -0.62 0.04
CA LYS A 312 12.24 -0.55 -1.26
C LYS A 312 12.59 -1.74 -2.14
N GLU A 313 13.87 -2.04 -2.34
CA GLU A 313 14.32 -3.17 -3.16
C GLU A 313 13.82 -4.51 -2.62
N LYS A 314 13.97 -4.74 -1.30
CA LYS A 314 13.48 -5.96 -0.65
C LYS A 314 11.97 -6.13 -0.82
N MET A 315 11.21 -5.06 -0.66
CA MET A 315 9.75 -5.08 -0.81
C MET A 315 9.32 -5.26 -2.26
N TYR A 316 10.07 -4.71 -3.22
CA TYR A 316 9.83 -4.91 -4.65
C TYR A 316 9.98 -6.39 -5.04
N VAL A 317 11.08 -7.03 -4.61
CA VAL A 317 11.29 -8.47 -4.81
C VAL A 317 10.19 -9.29 -4.14
N LYS A 318 9.78 -8.93 -2.91
CA LYS A 318 8.68 -9.60 -2.22
C LYS A 318 7.35 -9.47 -2.97
N SER A 319 7.08 -8.29 -3.55
CA SER A 319 5.87 -8.03 -4.34
C SER A 319 5.87 -8.86 -5.64
N GLN A 320 6.99 -8.93 -6.36
CA GLN A 320 7.12 -9.80 -7.54
C GLN A 320 6.93 -11.28 -7.20
N ARG A 321 7.51 -11.74 -6.08
CA ARG A 321 7.28 -13.09 -5.57
C ARG A 321 5.81 -13.34 -5.25
N LYS A 322 5.09 -12.40 -4.63
CA LYS A 322 3.64 -12.55 -4.39
C LYS A 322 2.86 -12.74 -5.69
N THR A 323 3.18 -11.97 -6.72
CA THR A 323 2.52 -12.09 -8.04
C THR A 323 2.81 -13.45 -8.69
N THR A 324 4.04 -13.96 -8.62
CA THR A 324 4.35 -15.30 -9.14
C THR A 324 3.66 -16.41 -8.34
N TRP A 325 3.64 -16.29 -7.01
CA TRP A 325 2.89 -17.20 -6.14
C TRP A 325 1.38 -17.16 -6.38
N PHE A 326 0.81 -16.00 -6.74
CA PHE A 326 -0.59 -15.89 -7.14
C PHE A 326 -0.89 -16.79 -8.35
N PHE A 327 -0.14 -16.67 -9.44
CA PHE A 327 -0.35 -17.51 -10.62
C PHE A 327 -0.09 -18.99 -10.33
N LEU A 328 0.96 -19.30 -9.58
CA LEU A 328 1.25 -20.67 -9.17
C LEU A 328 0.12 -21.27 -8.31
N SER A 329 -0.48 -20.48 -7.42
CA SER A 329 -1.59 -20.92 -6.56
C SER A 329 -2.85 -21.29 -7.35
N LEU A 330 -3.13 -20.59 -8.47
CA LEU A 330 -4.23 -20.96 -9.37
C LEU A 330 -3.99 -22.33 -10.01
N VAL A 331 -2.76 -22.60 -10.46
CA VAL A 331 -2.38 -23.91 -11.02
C VAL A 331 -2.45 -25.00 -9.95
N ILE A 332 -1.89 -24.75 -8.77
CA ILE A 332 -1.93 -25.69 -7.64
C ILE A 332 -3.38 -26.01 -7.27
N THR A 333 -4.28 -25.04 -7.28
CA THR A 333 -5.70 -25.28 -6.95
C THR A 333 -6.36 -26.27 -7.92
N ILE A 334 -6.08 -26.15 -9.23
CA ILE A 334 -6.57 -27.08 -10.24
C ILE A 334 -5.96 -28.48 -10.02
N VAL A 335 -4.64 -28.56 -9.83
CA VAL A 335 -3.94 -29.83 -9.60
C VAL A 335 -4.40 -30.52 -8.32
N CYS A 336 -4.56 -29.78 -7.22
CA CYS A 336 -5.08 -30.29 -5.96
C CYS A 336 -6.52 -30.80 -6.10
N GLY A 337 -7.36 -30.15 -6.91
CA GLY A 337 -8.71 -30.64 -7.19
C GLY A 337 -8.72 -31.97 -7.97
N ILE A 338 -7.75 -32.19 -8.85
CA ILE A 338 -7.59 -33.49 -9.54
C ILE A 338 -7.01 -34.53 -8.58
N ALA A 339 -5.97 -34.17 -7.84
CA ALA A 339 -5.29 -35.06 -6.90
C ALA A 339 -6.20 -35.50 -5.75
N SER A 340 -7.09 -34.62 -5.26
CA SER A 340 -8.06 -34.98 -4.22
C SER A 340 -8.99 -36.10 -4.67
N ASN A 341 -9.36 -36.14 -5.96
CA ASN A 341 -10.18 -37.20 -6.53
C ASN A 341 -9.43 -38.54 -6.60
N PHE A 342 -8.14 -38.53 -6.92
CA PHE A 342 -7.29 -39.72 -6.86
C PHE A 342 -7.09 -40.21 -5.44
N LEU A 343 -6.86 -39.28 -4.50
CA LEU A 343 -6.64 -39.59 -3.10
C LEU A 343 -7.92 -40.17 -2.47
N PHE A 344 -9.08 -39.63 -2.82
CA PHE A 344 -10.38 -40.20 -2.46
C PHE A 344 -10.51 -41.62 -2.99
N LYS A 345 -10.18 -41.85 -4.28
CA LYS A 345 -10.21 -43.19 -4.86
C LYS A 345 -9.26 -44.14 -4.14
N TRP A 346 -8.05 -43.71 -3.76
CA TRP A 346 -7.08 -44.57 -3.07
C TRP A 346 -7.47 -44.87 -1.61
N LEU A 347 -8.01 -43.89 -0.88
CA LEU A 347 -8.45 -44.09 0.52
C LEU A 347 -9.73 -44.94 0.63
N PHE A 348 -10.55 -44.96 -0.41
CA PHE A 348 -11.89 -45.54 -0.36
C PHE A 348 -12.17 -46.64 -1.39
N SER A 349 -11.20 -46.96 -2.25
CA SER A 349 -11.09 -48.27 -2.92
C SER A 349 -10.44 -49.28 -1.98
#